data_AF-A0A819DWT3-F1
#
_entry.id   AF-A0A819DWT3-F1
#
_cell.length_a   1.000
_cell.length_b   1.000
_cell.length_c   1.000
_cell.angle_alpha   90.00
_cell.angle_beta   90.00
_cell.angle_gamma   90.00
#
_symmetry.space_group_name_H-M   'P 1'
#
loop_
_entity.id
_entity.type
_entity.pdbx_description
1 polymer ?
#
loop_
_entity_poly.entity_id
_entity_poly.type
_entity_poly.pdbx_seq_one_letter_code
_entity_poly.pdbx_strand_id
1 'polypeptide(L)'
;MSSSTTQKFREFMAEPLGEKNIRDVPGIGDVLGTKLSDAGYEKANTLFGKYLLCNKDVEQFQDWIQTQCGANSHQARSAADAFSEWAEAFI
;
A
#
# COMPACT_ATOMS: atom_id res chain seq x y z
N MET A 1 1.28 -20.62 7.59
CA MET A 1 0.15 -20.06 8.38
C MET A 1 -0.86 -19.53 7.38
N SER A 2 -2.08 -20.03 7.39
CA SER A 2 -3.15 -19.58 6.50
C SER A 2 -3.59 -18.17 6.94
N SER A 3 -3.00 -17.15 6.32
CA SER A 3 -3.40 -15.75 6.52
C SER A 3 -4.83 -15.58 6.00
N SER A 4 -5.77 -15.28 6.90
CA SER A 4 -7.11 -14.80 6.51
C SER A 4 -6.94 -13.41 5.90
N THR A 5 -6.75 -13.34 4.59
CA THR A 5 -6.67 -12.06 3.87
C THR A 5 -8.04 -11.36 3.89
N THR A 6 -8.03 -10.04 4.02
CA THR A 6 -9.26 -9.24 4.03
C THR A 6 -9.91 -9.25 2.64
N GLN A 7 -11.22 -8.95 2.56
CA GLN A 7 -11.89 -8.79 1.26
C GLN A 7 -11.19 -7.73 0.39
N LYS A 8 -10.84 -6.58 1.00
CA LYS A 8 -10.11 -5.51 0.36
C LYS A 8 -8.77 -5.96 -0.23
N PHE A 9 -8.04 -6.81 0.49
CA PHE A 9 -6.80 -7.40 0.00
C PHE A 9 -7.03 -8.27 -1.25
N ARG A 10 -8.07 -9.12 -1.23
CA ARG A 10 -8.42 -9.96 -2.39
C ARG A 10 -8.81 -9.12 -3.60
N GLU A 11 -9.59 -8.05 -3.41
CA GLU A 11 -9.98 -7.12 -4.47
C GLU A 11 -8.79 -6.34 -5.04
N PHE A 12 -7.84 -5.98 -4.16
CA PHE A 12 -6.60 -5.32 -4.57
C PHE A 12 -5.73 -6.23 -5.45
N MET A 13 -5.66 -7.52 -5.11
CA MET A 13 -4.86 -8.52 -5.84
C MET A 13 -5.54 -9.09 -7.10
N ALA A 14 -6.85 -8.87 -7.27
CA ALA A 14 -7.62 -9.48 -8.36
C ALA A 14 -7.24 -8.96 -9.76
N GLU A 15 -6.62 -7.78 -9.85
CA GLU A 15 -6.26 -7.14 -11.11
C GLU A 15 -4.98 -6.29 -10.93
N PRO A 16 -4.26 -5.96 -12.02
CA PRO A 16 -3.12 -5.05 -11.97
C PRO A 16 -3.46 -3.69 -11.33
N LEU A 17 -2.48 -3.02 -10.72
CA LEU A 17 -2.67 -1.74 -10.03
C LEU A 17 -3.40 -0.68 -10.86
N GLY A 18 -3.10 -0.60 -12.17
CA GLY A 18 -3.75 0.30 -13.12
C GLY A 18 -3.93 1.71 -12.55
N GLU A 19 -5.18 2.14 -12.48
CA GLU A 19 -5.62 3.45 -11.98
C GLU A 19 -6.41 3.33 -10.64
N LYS A 20 -6.21 2.24 -9.89
CA LYS A 20 -6.85 2.03 -8.58
C LYS A 20 -6.60 3.22 -7.65
N ASN A 21 -7.59 3.57 -6.84
CA ASN A 21 -7.50 4.68 -5.91
C ASN A 21 -6.48 4.36 -4.81
N ILE A 22 -5.82 5.38 -4.25
CA ILE A 22 -4.94 5.20 -3.08
C ILE A 22 -5.66 4.54 -1.90
N ARG A 23 -6.98 4.77 -1.77
CA ARG A 23 -7.84 4.18 -0.73
C ARG A 23 -8.16 2.71 -0.97
N ASP A 24 -7.86 2.15 -2.14
CA ASP A 24 -8.05 0.71 -2.40
C ASP A 24 -6.90 -0.11 -1.84
N VAL A 25 -5.77 0.53 -1.50
CA VAL A 25 -4.61 -0.13 -0.90
C VAL A 25 -4.97 -0.66 0.50
N PRO A 26 -4.70 -1.94 0.80
CA PRO A 26 -4.85 -2.47 2.15
C PRO A 26 -4.09 -1.64 3.18
N GLY A 27 -4.68 -1.42 4.36
CA GLY A 27 -4.12 -0.53 5.39
C GLY A 27 -4.39 0.97 5.18
N ILE A 28 -4.78 1.40 3.98
CA ILE A 28 -5.07 2.83 3.68
C ILE A 28 -6.58 3.07 3.68
N GLY A 29 -7.08 3.71 4.75
CA GLY A 29 -8.47 4.20 4.83
C GLY A 29 -8.56 5.68 4.44
N ASP A 30 -9.75 6.28 4.58
CA ASP A 30 -10.01 7.66 4.13
C ASP A 30 -9.05 8.70 4.70
N VAL A 31 -8.77 8.64 6.00
CA VAL A 31 -7.89 9.61 6.68
C VAL A 31 -6.47 9.56 6.13
N LEU A 32 -5.91 8.36 5.96
CA LEU A 32 -4.56 8.19 5.42
C LEU A 32 -4.53 8.49 3.93
N GLY A 33 -5.57 8.07 3.21
CA GLY A 33 -5.74 8.33 1.79
C GLY A 33 -5.76 9.82 1.48
N THR A 34 -6.49 10.63 2.25
CA THR A 34 -6.51 12.09 2.09
C THR A 34 -5.12 12.70 2.30
N LYS A 35 -4.41 12.34 3.38
CA LYS A 35 -3.05 12.84 3.62
C LYS A 35 -2.06 12.45 2.51
N LEU A 36 -2.19 11.22 2.00
CA LEU A 36 -1.38 10.74 0.88
C LEU A 36 -1.72 11.50 -0.40
N SER A 37 -3.00 11.75 -0.68
CA SER A 37 -3.44 12.57 -1.82
C SER A 37 -2.93 14.00 -1.72
N ASP A 38 -2.98 14.62 -0.55
CA ASP A 38 -2.43 15.97 -0.31
C ASP A 38 -0.91 16.01 -0.54
N ALA A 39 -0.23 14.88 -0.33
CA ALA A 39 1.20 14.71 -0.62
C ALA A 39 1.50 14.29 -2.08
N GLY A 40 0.49 14.25 -2.96
CA GLY A 40 0.63 13.91 -4.38
C GLY A 40 0.47 12.42 -4.72
N TYR A 41 0.09 11.58 -3.75
CA TYR A 41 -0.20 10.16 -3.95
C TYR A 41 -1.71 9.93 -4.06
N GLU A 42 -2.25 10.13 -5.26
CA GLU A 42 -3.69 9.95 -5.52
C GLU A 42 -4.07 8.51 -5.89
N LYS A 43 -3.13 7.77 -6.50
CA LYS A 43 -3.36 6.45 -7.08
C LYS A 43 -2.44 5.39 -6.48
N ALA A 44 -2.90 4.15 -6.44
CA ALA A 44 -2.13 3.03 -5.89
C ALA A 44 -0.79 2.82 -6.65
N ASN A 45 -0.74 3.08 -7.95
CA ASN A 45 0.49 2.99 -8.76
C ASN A 45 1.58 3.99 -8.31
N THR A 46 1.21 5.21 -7.90
CA THR A 46 2.16 6.22 -7.41
C THR A 46 2.76 5.82 -6.06
N LEU A 47 1.93 5.26 -5.17
CA LEU A 47 2.39 4.75 -3.88
C LEU A 47 3.24 3.49 -4.05
N PHE A 48 2.89 2.61 -4.99
CA PHE A 48 3.70 1.47 -5.35
C PHE A 48 5.06 1.90 -5.93
N GLY A 49 5.10 2.93 -6.77
CA GLY A 49 6.36 3.53 -7.23
C GLY A 49 7.25 3.97 -6.06
N LYS A 50 6.67 4.52 -5.00
CA LYS A 50 7.42 4.83 -3.78
C LYS A 50 7.94 3.57 -3.06
N TYR A 51 7.15 2.50 -2.99
CA TYR A 51 7.62 1.20 -2.47
C TYR A 51 8.80 0.64 -3.29
N LEU A 52 8.76 0.75 -4.62
CA LEU A 52 9.88 0.36 -5.48
C LEU A 52 11.14 1.22 -5.25
N LEU A 53 10.98 2.53 -5.03
CA LEU A 53 12.10 3.42 -4.67
C LEU A 53 12.71 3.11 -3.30
N CYS A 54 11.98 2.40 -2.44
CA CYS A 54 12.53 1.81 -1.22
C CYS A 54 13.25 0.47 -1.49
N ASN A 55 13.63 0.16 -2.73
CA ASN A 55 14.22 -1.11 -3.14
C ASN A 55 13.37 -2.34 -2.75
N LYS A 56 12.04 -2.18 -2.67
CA LYS A 56 11.10 -3.18 -2.13
C LYS A 56 11.36 -3.56 -0.66
N ASP A 57 12.17 -2.77 0.06
CA ASP A 57 12.43 -2.96 1.47
C ASP A 57 11.17 -2.61 2.29
N VAL A 58 10.62 -3.65 2.93
CA VAL A 58 9.36 -3.60 3.66
C VAL A 58 9.46 -2.70 4.89
N GLU A 59 10.57 -2.75 5.63
CA GLU A 59 10.75 -1.95 6.84
C GLU A 59 10.93 -0.47 6.48
N GLN A 60 11.74 -0.18 5.46
CA GLN A 60 11.95 1.18 4.98
C GLN A 60 10.66 1.81 4.45
N PHE A 61 9.83 1.05 3.74
CA PHE A 61 8.53 1.55 3.28
C PHE A 61 7.56 1.78 4.46
N GLN A 62 7.55 0.88 5.44
CA GLN A 62 6.73 1.03 6.64
C GLN A 62 7.11 2.29 7.42
N ASP A 63 8.41 2.54 7.62
CA ASP A 63 8.88 3.75 8.32
C ASP A 63 8.54 5.02 7.54
N TRP A 64 8.68 4.97 6.21
CA TRP A 64 8.33 6.08 5.35
C TRP A 64 6.83 6.40 5.43
N ILE A 65 5.94 5.41 5.32
CA ILE A 65 4.49 5.68 5.28
C ILE A 65 3.95 6.12 6.65
N GLN A 66 4.54 5.59 7.74
CA GLN A 66 4.27 6.09 9.09
C GLN A 66 4.66 7.57 9.21
N THR A 67 5.83 7.95 8.71
CA THR A 67 6.29 9.34 8.73
C THR A 67 5.44 10.24 7.83
N GLN A 68 5.07 9.76 6.64
CA GLN A 68 4.40 10.56 5.61
C GLN A 68 2.95 10.89 5.94
N CYS A 69 2.17 9.92 6.43
CA CYS A 69 0.74 10.12 6.67
C CYS A 69 0.28 9.78 8.10
N GLY A 70 1.20 9.37 8.98
CA GLY A 70 0.87 8.99 10.36
C GLY A 70 0.14 7.65 10.44
N ALA A 71 0.41 6.73 9.49
CA ALA A 71 -0.07 5.35 9.59
C ALA A 71 0.44 4.73 10.89
N ASN A 72 -0.36 3.85 11.52
CA ASN A 72 0.15 3.01 12.60
C ASN A 72 0.85 1.75 12.04
N SER A 73 1.54 1.00 12.90
CA SER A 73 2.31 -0.19 12.48
C SER A 73 1.47 -1.25 11.76
N HIS A 74 0.20 -1.43 12.14
CA HIS A 74 -0.68 -2.39 11.47
C HIS A 74 -1.08 -1.93 10.06
N GLN A 75 -1.40 -0.64 9.89
CA GLN A 75 -1.73 -0.03 8.61
C GLN A 75 -0.52 -0.04 7.67
N ALA A 76 0.64 0.36 8.17
CA ALA A 76 1.89 0.38 7.42
C ALA A 76 2.27 -1.03 6.93
N ARG A 77 2.22 -2.02 7.82
CA ARG A 77 2.46 -3.41 7.46
C ARG A 77 1.46 -3.92 6.44
N SER A 78 0.17 -3.65 6.61
CA SER A 78 -0.86 -4.09 5.66
C SER A 78 -0.65 -3.53 4.25
N ALA A 79 -0.21 -2.28 4.14
CA ALA A 79 0.12 -1.67 2.85
C ALA A 79 1.40 -2.27 2.24
N ALA A 80 2.43 -2.50 3.07
CA ALA A 80 3.68 -3.10 2.63
C ALA A 80 3.49 -4.55 2.15
N ASP A 81 2.76 -5.36 2.91
CA ASP A 81 2.45 -6.75 2.57
C ASP A 81 1.66 -6.81 1.24
N ALA A 82 0.69 -5.92 1.05
CA ALA A 82 -0.07 -5.83 -0.20
C ALA A 82 0.80 -5.49 -1.41
N PHE A 83 1.75 -4.56 -1.28
CA PHE A 83 2.67 -4.23 -2.37
C PHE A 83 3.73 -5.29 -2.60
N SER A 84 4.20 -5.97 -1.55
CA SER A 84 5.13 -7.10 -1.67
C SER A 84 4.47 -8.25 -2.43
N GLU A 85 3.29 -8.68 -1.99
CA GLU A 85 2.54 -9.77 -2.65
C GLU A 85 2.14 -9.38 -4.08
N TRP A 86 1.73 -8.12 -4.31
CA TRP A 86 1.43 -7.65 -5.66
C TRP A 86 2.68 -7.65 -6.55
N ALA A 87 3.84 -7.22 -6.04
CA ALA A 87 5.09 -7.27 -6.77
C ALA A 87 5.47 -8.71 -7.14
N GLU A 88 5.33 -9.66 -6.21
CA GLU A 88 5.59 -11.09 -6.48
C GLU A 88 4.64 -11.70 -7.51
N ALA A 89 3.38 -11.26 -7.54
CA ALA A 89 2.37 -11.80 -8.45
C ALA A 89 2.46 -11.25 -9.88
N PHE A 90 2.95 -10.01 -10.07
CA PHE A 90 2.86 -9.29 -11.34
C PHE A 90 4.19 -8.74 -11.90
N ILE A 91 5.32 -8.84 -11.16
CA ILE A 91 6.66 -8.37 -11.59
C ILE A 91 7.70 -9.46 -11.40
#